data_AF-A0A9W9EV58-F1
#
_entry.id   AF-A0A9W9EV58-F1
#
_cell.length_a   1.000
_cell.length_b   1.000
_cell.length_c   1.000
_cell.angle_alpha   90.00
_cell.angle_beta   90.00
_cell.angle_gamma   90.00
#
_symmetry.space_group_name_H-M   'P 1'
#
loop_
_entity.id
_entity.type
_entity.pdbx_description
1 polymer ?
#
loop_
_entity_poly.entity_id
_entity_poly.type
_entity_poly.pdbx_seq_one_letter_code
_entity_poly.pdbx_strand_id
1 'polypeptide(L)'
;MSQIISEDLAVNEDRIREAVEYIKTLQEKPNIYQIARDYDVPAHILRARYLGRKTQRRPHPNSCALSQSQEKALTDWYLLAIKANHRPTPMMITRSANKLLERSAPAGSEPRKVGKNWAWKFSKRVAEEHGLNLADIAPSAGKPPVEIDEEESRPDPYETFREKLAHMAELIDEHYAQQKELLSQLMADYQVLLDAKNKEQARASDQFQRSDSI
;
A
#
# COMPACT_ATOMS: atom_id res chain seq x y z
N MET A 1 28.42 -7.30 -4.41
CA MET A 1 29.18 -6.49 -3.42
C MET A 1 28.31 -5.60 -2.51
N SER A 2 26.98 -5.79 -2.41
CA SER A 2 26.13 -4.95 -1.53
C SER A 2 25.56 -5.67 -0.28
N GLN A 3 25.85 -6.96 -0.08
CA GLN A 3 25.39 -7.70 1.10
C GLN A 3 26.30 -7.51 2.33
N ILE A 4 27.58 -7.14 2.13
CA ILE A 4 28.57 -7.08 3.22
C ILE A 4 28.41 -5.84 4.11
N ILE A 5 27.74 -4.77 3.66
CA ILE A 5 27.60 -3.52 4.43
C ILE A 5 26.42 -3.57 5.42
N SER A 6 25.43 -4.44 5.20
CA SER A 6 24.21 -4.50 6.03
C SER A 6 24.42 -5.20 7.38
N GLU A 7 25.31 -6.18 7.43
CA GLU A 7 25.53 -7.01 8.63
C GLU A 7 26.41 -6.27 9.65
N ASP A 8 27.43 -5.55 9.15
CA ASP A 8 28.40 -4.82 9.97
C ASP A 8 27.77 -3.60 10.68
N LEU A 9 26.75 -2.98 10.09
CA LEU A 9 26.00 -1.88 10.72
C LEU A 9 25.10 -2.32 11.88
N ALA A 10 24.59 -3.56 11.86
CA ALA A 10 23.75 -4.10 12.93
C ALA A 10 24.59 -4.52 14.14
N VAL A 11 25.73 -5.20 13.90
CA VAL A 11 26.70 -5.57 14.94
C VAL A 11 27.29 -4.34 15.65
N ASN A 12 27.45 -3.22 14.93
CA ASN A 12 27.92 -1.97 15.50
C ASN A 12 26.92 -1.32 16.49
N GLU A 13 25.61 -1.44 16.29
CA GLU A 13 24.64 -0.67 17.08
C GLU A 13 24.40 -1.25 18.49
N ASP A 14 24.59 -2.55 18.69
CA ASP A 14 24.52 -3.16 20.02
C ASP A 14 25.75 -2.79 20.87
N ARG A 15 26.96 -2.83 20.29
CA ARG A 15 28.20 -2.35 20.95
C ARG A 15 28.13 -0.87 21.32
N ILE A 16 27.56 -0.05 20.44
CA ILE A 16 27.31 1.37 20.70
C ILE A 16 26.34 1.55 21.87
N ARG A 17 25.31 0.70 21.99
CA ARG A 17 24.33 0.76 23.09
C ARG A 17 24.98 0.44 24.43
N GLU A 18 25.75 -0.65 24.48
CA GLU A 18 26.52 -1.06 25.66
C GLU A 18 27.51 0.04 26.09
N ALA A 19 28.25 0.61 25.14
CA ALA A 19 29.18 1.70 25.41
C ALA A 19 28.47 2.96 25.96
N VAL A 20 27.26 3.29 25.46
CA VAL A 20 26.46 4.41 25.98
C VAL A 20 25.93 4.12 27.39
N GLU A 21 25.52 2.90 27.68
CA GLU A 21 25.10 2.49 29.03
C GLU A 21 26.26 2.58 30.01
N TYR A 22 27.43 2.06 29.63
CA TYR A 22 28.66 2.20 30.42
C TYR A 22 28.99 3.67 30.70
N ILE A 23 28.94 4.53 29.68
CA ILE A 23 29.14 5.98 29.84
C ILE A 23 28.16 6.60 30.86
N LYS A 24 26.90 6.16 30.90
CA LYS A 24 25.88 6.68 31.83
C LYS A 24 26.10 6.21 33.28
N THR A 25 26.78 5.07 33.47
CA THR A 25 27.11 4.57 34.82
C THR A 25 28.30 5.29 35.45
N LEU A 26 29.11 5.97 34.65
CA LEU A 26 30.25 6.75 35.14
C LEU A 26 29.75 8.03 35.83
N GLN A 27 30.20 8.25 37.07
CA GLN A 27 29.89 9.45 37.86
C GLN A 27 30.73 10.67 37.45
N GLU A 28 31.87 10.43 36.79
CA GLU A 28 32.81 11.46 36.33
C GLU A 28 32.72 11.73 34.83
N LYS A 29 33.33 12.84 34.37
CA LYS A 29 33.32 13.24 32.96
C LYS A 29 33.98 12.16 32.08
N PRO A 30 33.21 11.43 31.25
CA PRO A 30 33.68 10.22 30.60
C PRO A 30 34.63 10.54 29.43
N ASN A 31 35.74 9.80 29.33
CA ASN A 31 36.64 9.87 28.18
C ASN A 31 36.09 9.04 27.01
N ILE A 32 35.24 9.67 26.20
CA ILE A 32 34.52 9.01 25.09
C ILE A 32 35.49 8.35 24.08
N TYR A 33 36.69 8.90 23.86
CA TYR A 33 37.65 8.33 22.92
C TYR A 33 38.28 7.03 23.40
N GLN A 34 38.48 6.89 24.71
CA GLN A 34 39.02 5.68 25.30
C GLN A 34 37.97 4.57 25.28
N ILE A 35 36.75 4.89 25.73
CA ILE A 35 35.61 3.96 25.69
C ILE A 35 35.30 3.52 24.26
N ALA A 36 35.42 4.42 23.27
CA ALA A 36 35.25 4.07 21.87
C ALA A 36 36.28 3.02 21.38
N ARG A 37 37.51 3.06 21.87
CA ARG A 37 38.54 2.06 21.55
C ARG A 37 38.27 0.74 22.26
N ASP A 38 37.86 0.78 23.53
CA ASP A 38 37.60 -0.41 24.33
C ASP A 38 36.42 -1.23 23.77
N TYR A 39 35.42 -0.55 23.20
CA TYR A 39 34.24 -1.17 22.60
C TYR A 39 34.33 -1.35 21.07
N ASP A 40 35.48 -1.01 20.46
CA ASP A 40 35.71 -1.10 19.02
C ASP A 40 34.64 -0.36 18.18
N VAL A 41 34.31 0.88 18.58
CA VAL A 41 33.29 1.72 17.92
C VAL A 41 33.86 3.08 17.49
N PRO A 42 33.37 3.68 16.39
CA PRO A 42 33.82 5.01 16.01
C PRO A 42 33.44 6.09 17.04
N ALA A 43 34.43 6.81 17.58
CA ALA A 43 34.23 7.80 18.65
C ALA A 43 33.21 8.90 18.31
N HIS A 44 33.12 9.31 17.04
CA HIS A 44 32.15 10.32 16.58
C HIS A 44 30.71 9.81 16.66
N ILE A 45 30.47 8.52 16.42
CA ILE A 45 29.15 7.89 16.55
C ILE A 45 28.77 7.74 18.02
N LEU A 46 29.69 7.26 18.85
CA LEU A 46 29.47 7.11 20.29
C LEU A 46 29.13 8.46 20.95
N ARG A 47 29.87 9.51 20.61
CA ARG A 47 29.59 10.88 21.09
C ARG A 47 28.21 11.37 20.65
N ALA A 48 27.85 11.15 19.38
CA ALA A 48 26.54 11.53 18.86
C ALA A 48 25.40 10.80 19.60
N ARG A 49 25.58 9.52 19.91
CA ARG A 49 24.62 8.67 20.62
C ARG A 49 24.48 9.05 22.08
N TYR A 50 25.59 9.34 22.76
CA TYR A 50 25.60 9.87 24.13
C TYR A 50 24.83 11.21 24.23
N LEU A 51 24.96 12.07 23.22
CA LEU A 51 24.20 13.33 23.11
C LEU A 51 22.73 13.14 22.69
N GLY A 52 22.23 11.91 22.63
CA GLY A 52 20.82 11.61 22.37
C GLY A 52 20.43 11.50 20.89
N ARG A 53 21.39 11.52 19.94
CA ARG A 53 21.05 11.25 18.54
C ARG A 53 20.67 9.78 18.35
N LYS A 54 19.37 9.52 18.18
CA LYS A 54 18.85 8.18 17.88
C LYS A 54 19.39 7.68 16.53
N THR A 55 19.66 6.38 16.47
CA THR A 55 19.80 5.64 15.21
C THR A 55 18.52 5.87 14.41
N GLN A 56 18.64 6.27 13.15
CA GLN A 56 17.54 6.14 12.21
C GLN A 56 17.36 4.64 12.00
N ARG A 57 16.54 3.99 12.83
CA ARG A 57 16.18 2.57 12.68
C ARG A 57 15.46 2.46 11.35
N ARG A 58 16.26 2.13 10.34
CA ARG A 58 15.98 2.33 8.91
C ARG A 58 15.89 3.84 8.60
N PRO A 59 16.61 4.35 7.59
CA PRO A 59 16.19 5.62 7.02
C PRO A 59 14.78 5.37 6.51
N HIS A 60 13.75 5.80 7.27
CA HIS A 60 12.53 6.19 6.59
C HIS A 60 13.00 7.21 5.57
N PRO A 61 12.88 6.94 4.27
CA PRO A 61 13.51 7.82 3.32
C PRO A 61 12.81 9.17 3.50
N ASN A 62 13.51 10.16 4.05
CA ASN A 62 13.07 11.55 4.02
C ASN A 62 12.87 12.05 2.56
N SER A 63 13.12 11.18 1.58
CA SER A 63 12.86 11.31 0.16
C SER A 63 11.64 10.52 -0.36
N CYS A 64 10.81 9.91 0.49
CA CYS A 64 9.56 9.30 0.03
C CYS A 64 8.62 10.42 -0.43
N ALA A 65 8.35 10.43 -1.74
CA ALA A 65 7.47 11.41 -2.35
C ALA A 65 6.03 11.28 -1.83
N LEU A 66 5.64 10.07 -1.39
CA LEU A 66 4.32 9.70 -0.88
C LEU A 66 4.32 9.64 0.65
N SER A 67 3.15 9.87 1.25
CA SER A 67 2.92 9.58 2.67
C SER A 67 2.93 8.07 2.94
N GLN A 68 3.10 7.67 4.21
CA GLN A 68 3.13 6.25 4.58
C GLN A 68 1.84 5.50 4.18
N SER A 69 0.68 6.15 4.30
CA SER A 69 -0.60 5.55 3.90
C SER A 69 -0.71 5.41 2.38
N GLN A 70 -0.25 6.41 1.62
CA GLN A 70 -0.22 6.37 0.16
C GLN A 70 0.75 5.31 -0.36
N GLU A 71 1.94 5.22 0.24
CA GLU A 71 2.94 4.23 -0.13
C GLU A 71 2.44 2.82 0.17
N LYS A 72 1.80 2.60 1.33
CA LYS A 72 1.15 1.31 1.64
C LYS A 72 0.09 0.93 0.60
N ALA A 73 -0.81 1.85 0.27
CA ALA A 73 -1.86 1.58 -0.73
C ALA A 73 -1.28 1.24 -2.11
N LEU A 74 -0.20 1.92 -2.51
CA LEU A 74 0.48 1.64 -3.78
C LEU A 74 1.21 0.29 -3.75
N THR A 75 1.83 -0.07 -2.61
CA THR A 75 2.46 -1.39 -2.42
C THR A 75 1.41 -2.51 -2.49
N ASP A 76 0.27 -2.35 -1.81
CA ASP A 76 -0.81 -3.35 -1.84
C ASP A 76 -1.33 -3.57 -3.26
N TRP A 77 -1.56 -2.48 -4.02
CA TRP A 77 -1.92 -2.56 -5.43
C TRP A 77 -0.86 -3.27 -6.28
N TYR A 78 0.42 -2.93 -6.07
CA TYR A 78 1.54 -3.50 -6.81
C TYR A 78 1.67 -5.02 -6.57
N LEU A 79 1.54 -5.45 -5.32
CA LEU A 79 1.57 -6.87 -4.94
C LEU A 79 0.35 -7.62 -5.50
N LEU A 80 -0.83 -7.00 -5.48
CA LEU A 80 -2.04 -7.58 -6.07
C LEU A 80 -1.86 -7.79 -7.58
N ALA A 81 -1.28 -6.82 -8.28
CA ALA A 81 -0.99 -6.94 -9.70
C ALA A 81 -0.03 -8.10 -9.98
N ILE A 82 1.06 -8.22 -9.21
CA ILE A 82 2.01 -9.34 -9.34
C ILE A 82 1.30 -10.69 -9.10
N LYS A 83 0.48 -10.78 -8.04
CA LYS A 83 -0.29 -12.00 -7.73
C LYS A 83 -1.25 -12.38 -8.86
N ALA A 84 -1.78 -11.40 -9.59
CA ALA A 84 -2.61 -11.60 -10.76
C ALA A 84 -1.81 -11.89 -12.06
N ASN A 85 -0.51 -12.20 -11.96
CA ASN A 85 0.41 -12.38 -13.09
C ASN A 85 0.54 -11.15 -14.01
N HIS A 86 0.22 -9.95 -13.49
CA HIS A 86 0.47 -8.69 -14.18
C HIS A 86 1.72 -8.04 -13.60
N ARG A 87 2.65 -7.65 -14.49
CA ARG A 87 3.88 -6.93 -14.10
C ARG A 87 3.68 -5.42 -14.33
N PRO A 88 3.48 -4.60 -13.29
CA PRO A 88 3.27 -3.17 -13.47
C PRO A 88 4.51 -2.50 -14.06
N THR A 89 4.36 -1.76 -15.15
CA THR A 89 5.48 -1.03 -15.74
C THR A 89 5.85 0.20 -14.89
N PRO A 90 7.09 0.70 -14.98
CA PRO A 90 7.49 1.92 -14.27
C PRO A 90 6.58 3.13 -14.58
N MET A 91 6.05 3.19 -15.80
CA MET A 91 5.09 4.22 -16.20
C MET A 91 3.76 4.10 -15.44
N MET A 92 3.22 2.88 -15.30
CA MET A 92 2.00 2.64 -14.53
C MET A 92 2.19 3.03 -13.06
N ILE A 93 3.30 2.61 -12.46
CA ILE A 93 3.63 2.93 -11.06
C ILE A 93 3.75 4.44 -10.87
N THR A 94 4.45 5.13 -11.78
CA THR A 94 4.60 6.60 -11.78
C THR A 94 3.24 7.30 -11.89
N ARG A 95 2.38 6.85 -12.80
CA ARG A 95 1.05 7.44 -13.00
C ARG A 95 0.15 7.24 -11.78
N SER A 96 0.15 6.05 -11.20
CA SER A 96 -0.61 5.76 -9.97
C SER A 96 -0.12 6.59 -8.79
N ALA A 97 1.21 6.71 -8.61
CA ALA A 97 1.79 7.56 -7.57
C ALA A 97 1.44 9.04 -7.75
N ASN A 98 1.54 9.57 -8.97
CA ASN A 98 1.18 10.96 -9.24
C ASN A 98 -0.31 11.24 -9.02
N LYS A 99 -1.20 10.29 -9.38
CA LYS A 99 -2.64 10.41 -9.06
C LYS A 99 -2.91 10.45 -7.55
N LEU A 100 -2.18 9.67 -6.76
CA LEU A 100 -2.31 9.70 -5.29
C LEU A 100 -1.87 11.07 -4.73
N LEU A 101 -0.79 11.64 -5.28
CA LEU A 101 -0.30 12.97 -4.88
C LEU A 101 -1.29 14.08 -5.27
N GLU A 102 -1.81 14.03 -6.49
CA GLU A 102 -2.83 14.96 -6.99
C GLU A 102 -4.09 14.97 -6.11
N ARG A 103 -4.60 13.80 -5.73
CA ARG A 103 -5.77 13.69 -4.86
C ARG A 103 -5.54 14.21 -3.44
N SER A 104 -4.29 14.20 -2.98
CA SER A 104 -3.91 14.71 -1.66
C SER A 104 -3.46 16.17 -1.65
N ALA A 105 -3.38 16.81 -2.83
CA ALA A 105 -2.90 18.18 -2.93
C ALA A 105 -3.94 19.17 -2.37
N PRO A 106 -3.52 20.17 -1.59
CA PRO A 106 -4.39 21.27 -1.18
C PRO A 106 -4.98 21.99 -2.40
N ALA A 107 -6.25 22.39 -2.30
CA ALA A 107 -6.92 23.17 -3.34
C ALA A 107 -6.11 24.44 -3.67
N GLY A 108 -5.75 24.60 -4.93
CA GLY A 108 -4.96 25.75 -5.42
C GLY A 108 -3.44 25.59 -5.37
N SER A 109 -2.91 24.42 -5.01
CA SER A 109 -1.47 24.11 -5.08
C SER A 109 -1.14 23.17 -6.23
N GLU A 110 0.00 23.37 -6.89
CA GLU A 110 0.47 22.43 -7.91
C GLU A 110 0.91 21.12 -7.24
N PRO A 111 0.34 19.97 -7.63
CA PRO A 111 0.66 18.70 -6.99
C PRO A 111 2.10 18.29 -7.27
N ARG A 112 2.81 17.89 -6.22
CA ARG A 112 4.16 17.33 -6.33
C ARG A 112 4.11 16.09 -7.23
N LYS A 113 5.08 15.96 -8.14
CA LYS A 113 5.27 14.78 -8.98
C LYS A 113 6.46 13.94 -8.51
N VAL A 114 6.39 12.63 -8.72
CA VAL A 114 7.51 11.73 -8.46
C VAL A 114 8.61 11.88 -9.52
N GLY A 115 9.87 11.67 -9.15
CA GLY A 115 11.00 11.80 -10.08
C GLY A 115 11.14 10.63 -11.07
N LYS A 116 11.88 10.83 -12.17
CA LYS A 116 12.06 9.86 -13.27
C LYS A 116 12.48 8.45 -12.82
N ASN A 117 13.37 8.35 -11.84
CA ASN A 117 13.89 7.07 -11.34
C ASN A 117 13.12 6.54 -10.11
N TRP A 118 12.06 7.22 -9.69
CA TRP A 118 11.35 6.89 -8.46
C TRP A 118 10.65 5.53 -8.55
N ALA A 119 9.97 5.24 -9.65
CA ALA A 119 9.27 3.96 -9.83
C ALA A 119 10.21 2.74 -9.83
N TRP A 120 11.42 2.90 -10.38
CA TRP A 120 12.43 1.83 -10.34
C TRP A 120 12.93 1.59 -8.91
N LYS A 121 13.24 2.66 -8.17
CA LYS A 121 13.64 2.59 -6.76
C LYS A 121 12.52 2.03 -5.86
N PHE A 122 11.27 2.37 -6.15
CA PHE A 122 10.09 1.83 -5.48
C PHE A 122 9.98 0.33 -5.71
N SER A 123 9.98 -0.12 -6.97
CA SER A 123 9.85 -1.54 -7.33
C SER A 123 10.95 -2.38 -6.69
N LYS A 124 12.19 -1.89 -6.73
CA LYS A 124 13.34 -2.55 -6.08
C LYS A 124 13.13 -2.69 -4.56
N ARG A 125 12.69 -1.63 -3.89
CA ARG A 125 12.43 -1.65 -2.43
C ARG A 125 11.33 -2.64 -2.07
N VAL A 126 10.21 -2.62 -2.79
CA VAL A 126 9.09 -3.55 -2.54
C VAL A 126 9.53 -5.00 -2.76
N ALA A 127 10.34 -5.26 -3.80
CA ALA A 127 10.85 -6.59 -4.06
C ALA A 127 11.78 -7.10 -2.94
N GLU A 128 12.71 -6.26 -2.46
CA GLU A 128 13.60 -6.57 -1.34
C GLU A 128 12.81 -6.82 -0.04
N GLU A 129 11.76 -6.05 0.22
CA GLU A 129 10.94 -6.16 1.43
C GLU A 129 10.04 -7.40 1.45
N HIS A 130 9.53 -7.81 0.29
CA HIS A 130 8.60 -8.94 0.16
C HIS A 130 9.26 -10.22 -0.39
N GLY A 131 10.59 -10.25 -0.51
CA GLY A 131 11.33 -11.42 -0.98
C GLY A 131 11.02 -11.80 -2.44
N LEU A 132 10.62 -10.83 -3.27
CA LEU A 132 10.33 -11.06 -4.68
C LEU A 132 11.62 -11.01 -5.50
N ASN A 133 11.72 -11.86 -6.53
CA ASN A 133 12.92 -11.92 -7.36
C ASN A 133 12.95 -10.74 -8.36
N LEU A 134 13.98 -9.90 -8.30
CA LEU A 134 14.10 -8.71 -9.17
C LEU A 134 14.13 -9.05 -10.67
N ALA A 135 14.61 -10.25 -11.02
CA ALA A 135 14.63 -10.73 -12.40
C ALA A 135 13.20 -10.97 -12.97
N ASP A 136 12.23 -11.25 -12.11
CA ASP A 136 10.82 -11.38 -12.47
C ASP A 136 10.09 -10.03 -12.52
N ILE A 137 10.76 -8.94 -12.12
CA ILE A 137 10.16 -7.62 -11.93
C ILE A 137 10.72 -6.60 -12.92
N ALA A 138 11.94 -6.81 -13.40
CA ALA A 138 12.56 -5.89 -14.34
C ALA A 138 11.79 -5.88 -15.68
N PRO A 139 11.33 -4.70 -16.16
CA PRO A 139 10.96 -4.58 -17.56
C PRO A 139 12.24 -4.78 -18.37
N SER A 140 12.27 -5.81 -19.23
CA SER A 140 13.28 -6.10 -20.25
C SER A 140 14.41 -5.06 -20.30
N ALA A 141 15.50 -5.32 -19.56
CA ALA A 141 16.73 -4.55 -19.67
C ALA A 141 17.25 -4.69 -21.10
N GLY A 142 17.03 -3.68 -21.95
CA GLY A 142 17.44 -3.78 -23.35
C GLY A 142 17.08 -2.64 -24.30
N LYS A 143 16.25 -1.66 -23.91
CA LYS A 143 16.13 -0.41 -24.69
C LYS A 143 16.34 0.82 -23.80
N PRO A 144 17.31 1.70 -24.14
CA PRO A 144 17.41 3.01 -23.51
C PRO A 144 16.12 3.81 -23.78
N PRO A 145 15.89 4.92 -23.05
CA PRO A 145 14.71 5.76 -23.26
C PRO A 145 14.71 6.18 -24.73
N VAL A 146 13.70 5.74 -25.48
CA VAL A 146 13.40 6.31 -26.78
C VAL A 146 13.19 7.81 -26.53
N GLU A 147 14.05 8.64 -27.10
CA GLU A 147 13.84 10.07 -27.18
C GLU A 147 12.44 10.30 -27.74
N ILE A 148 11.69 11.20 -27.10
CA ILE A 148 10.32 11.52 -27.43
C ILE A 148 10.37 12.37 -28.71
N ASP A 149 10.62 11.72 -29.83
CA ASP A 149 10.43 12.28 -31.14
C ASP A 149 9.29 11.47 -31.79
N GLU A 150 8.13 12.14 -31.86
CA GLU A 150 6.98 11.81 -32.73
C GLU A 150 6.32 10.43 -32.51
N GLU A 151 5.39 10.35 -31.54
CA GLU A 151 4.49 9.19 -31.41
C GLU A 151 3.25 9.38 -32.31
N GLU A 152 3.50 9.29 -33.61
CA GLU A 152 2.48 9.02 -34.63
C GLU A 152 2.18 7.50 -34.62
N SER A 153 0.93 7.15 -34.34
CA SER A 153 0.30 5.87 -34.71
C SER A 153 0.98 4.56 -34.23
N ARG A 154 0.97 4.28 -32.93
CA ARG A 154 0.99 2.90 -32.41
C ARG A 154 -0.31 2.62 -31.64
N PRO A 155 -0.97 1.46 -31.85
CA PRO A 155 -2.14 1.11 -31.06
C PRO A 155 -1.75 1.07 -29.58
N ASP A 156 -2.52 1.77 -28.75
CA ASP A 156 -2.25 1.94 -27.32
C ASP A 156 -2.14 0.53 -26.70
N PRO A 157 -0.98 0.10 -26.18
CA PRO A 157 -0.83 -1.21 -25.56
C PRO A 157 -1.74 -1.40 -24.33
N TYR A 158 -2.46 -0.34 -23.93
CA TYR A 158 -3.49 -0.34 -22.89
C TYR A 158 -4.92 -0.35 -23.43
N GLU A 159 -5.15 -0.38 -24.74
CA GLU A 159 -6.50 -0.52 -25.32
C GLU A 159 -7.12 -1.85 -24.89
N THR A 160 -6.38 -2.94 -25.03
CA THR A 160 -6.80 -4.28 -24.59
C THR A 160 -6.95 -4.41 -23.07
N PHE A 161 -6.20 -3.62 -22.29
CA PHE A 161 -6.33 -3.61 -20.81
C PHE A 161 -7.50 -2.74 -20.34
N ARG A 162 -7.77 -1.62 -21.03
CA ARG A 162 -8.96 -0.78 -20.80
C ARG A 162 -10.22 -1.53 -21.18
N GLU A 163 -10.23 -2.24 -22.30
CA GLU A 163 -11.32 -3.11 -22.72
C GLU A 163 -11.58 -4.21 -21.68
N LYS A 164 -10.53 -4.87 -21.18
CA LYS A 164 -10.67 -5.87 -20.11
C LYS A 164 -11.18 -5.28 -18.80
N LEU A 165 -10.74 -4.09 -18.43
CA LEU A 165 -11.25 -3.39 -17.23
C LEU A 165 -12.69 -2.92 -17.40
N ALA A 166 -13.06 -2.43 -18.60
CA ALA A 166 -14.44 -2.05 -18.93
C ALA A 166 -15.35 -3.27 -18.89
N HIS A 167 -14.94 -4.39 -19.51
CA HIS A 167 -15.66 -5.66 -19.45
C HIS A 167 -15.79 -6.20 -18.02
N MET A 168 -14.74 -6.07 -17.18
CA MET A 168 -14.88 -6.43 -15.76
C MET A 168 -15.81 -5.49 -14.98
N ALA A 169 -15.84 -4.20 -15.31
CA ALA A 169 -16.79 -3.26 -14.71
C ALA A 169 -18.24 -3.58 -15.12
N GLU A 170 -18.48 -3.90 -16.39
CA GLU A 170 -19.78 -4.34 -16.90
C GLU A 170 -20.25 -5.63 -16.20
N LEU A 171 -19.37 -6.63 -16.04
CA LEU A 171 -19.70 -7.86 -15.31
C LEU A 171 -20.07 -7.61 -13.84
N ILE A 172 -19.43 -6.62 -13.20
CA ILE A 172 -19.76 -6.23 -11.82
C ILE A 172 -21.14 -5.56 -11.77
N ASP A 173 -21.44 -4.67 -12.71
CA ASP A 173 -22.73 -3.99 -12.79
C ASP A 173 -23.87 -4.97 -13.13
N GLU A 174 -23.63 -5.92 -14.03
CA GLU A 174 -24.57 -7.02 -14.32
C GLU A 174 -24.82 -7.90 -13.09
N HIS A 175 -23.76 -8.28 -12.38
CA HIS A 175 -23.91 -9.07 -11.16
C HIS A 175 -24.69 -8.30 -10.09
N TYR A 176 -24.44 -7.00 -9.95
CA TYR A 176 -25.16 -6.14 -9.02
C TYR A 176 -26.64 -5.98 -9.41
N ALA A 177 -26.94 -5.87 -10.71
CA ALA A 177 -28.31 -5.85 -11.22
C ALA A 177 -29.06 -7.16 -10.93
N GLN A 178 -28.42 -8.31 -11.17
CA GLN A 178 -28.98 -9.63 -10.86
C GLN A 178 -29.27 -9.79 -9.37
N GLN A 179 -28.34 -9.36 -8.50
CA GLN A 179 -28.56 -9.40 -7.06
C GLN A 179 -29.73 -8.51 -6.63
N LYS A 180 -29.86 -7.32 -7.24
CA LYS A 180 -30.96 -6.40 -6.95
C LYS A 180 -32.33 -6.98 -7.36
N GLU A 181 -32.38 -7.67 -8.49
CA GLU A 181 -33.61 -8.32 -8.97
C GLU A 181 -34.01 -9.49 -8.09
N LEU A 182 -33.06 -10.34 -7.70
CA LEU A 182 -33.26 -11.41 -6.71
C LEU A 182 -33.81 -10.87 -5.38
N LEU A 183 -33.23 -9.77 -4.90
CA LEU A 183 -33.68 -9.13 -3.66
C LEU A 183 -35.09 -8.54 -3.80
N SER A 184 -35.41 -7.95 -4.95
CA SER A 184 -36.75 -7.44 -5.27
C SER A 184 -37.79 -8.58 -5.28
N GLN A 185 -37.45 -9.71 -5.88
CA GLN A 185 -38.34 -10.85 -5.97
C GLN A 185 -38.59 -11.48 -4.59
N LEU A 186 -37.54 -11.62 -3.77
CA LEU A 186 -37.66 -12.10 -2.40
C LEU A 186 -38.52 -11.18 -1.53
N MET A 187 -38.40 -9.86 -1.72
CA MET A 187 -39.25 -8.88 -1.04
C MET A 187 -40.71 -8.95 -1.47
N ALA A 188 -40.98 -9.20 -2.77
CA ALA A 188 -42.33 -9.39 -3.27
C ALA A 188 -42.99 -10.65 -2.68
N ASP A 189 -42.25 -11.77 -2.65
CA ASP A 189 -42.72 -13.02 -2.05
C ASP A 189 -43.03 -12.85 -0.55
N TYR A 190 -42.17 -12.14 0.16
CA TYR A 190 -42.40 -11.82 1.57
C TYR A 190 -43.68 -10.99 1.78
N GLN A 191 -43.95 -10.02 0.90
CA GLN A 191 -45.15 -9.19 0.99
C GLN A 191 -46.43 -10.01 0.79
N VAL A 192 -46.42 -10.94 -0.17
CA VAL A 192 -47.55 -11.85 -0.41
C VAL A 192 -47.84 -12.72 0.82
N LEU A 193 -46.80 -13.24 1.47
CA LEU A 193 -46.94 -14.03 2.69
C LEU A 193 -47.49 -13.19 3.86
N LEU A 194 -47.05 -11.95 3.99
CA LEU A 194 -47.57 -11.00 4.98
C LEU A 194 -49.07 -10.74 4.76
N ASP A 195 -49.47 -10.47 3.52
CA ASP A 195 -50.85 -10.17 3.18
C ASP A 195 -51.76 -11.39 3.40
N ALA A 196 -51.28 -12.60 3.08
CA ALA A 196 -51.98 -13.85 3.36
C ALA A 196 -52.19 -14.05 4.87
N LYS A 197 -51.15 -13.84 5.67
CA LYS A 197 -51.21 -13.96 7.13
C LYS A 197 -52.17 -12.94 7.76
N ASN A 198 -52.12 -11.69 7.29
CA ASN A 198 -53.04 -10.64 7.75
C ASN A 198 -54.50 -10.98 7.41
N LYS A 199 -54.75 -11.56 6.23
CA LYS A 199 -56.09 -11.99 5.80
C LYS A 199 -56.62 -13.17 6.63
N GLU A 200 -55.76 -14.10 7.02
CA GLU A 200 -56.12 -15.18 7.94
C GLU A 200 -56.46 -14.65 9.34
N GLN A 201 -55.68 -13.71 9.88
CA GLN A 201 -55.96 -13.07 11.16
C GLN A 201 -57.26 -12.27 11.16
N ALA A 202 -57.59 -11.60 10.05
CA ALA A 202 -58.87 -10.92 9.88
C ALA A 202 -60.05 -11.91 9.87
N ARG A 203 -59.92 -13.04 9.17
CA ARG A 203 -60.95 -14.10 9.15
C ARG A 203 -61.16 -14.75 10.52
N ALA A 204 -60.08 -14.98 11.27
CA ALA A 204 -60.15 -15.53 12.62
C ALA A 204 -60.84 -14.57 13.60
N SER A 205 -60.55 -13.27 13.50
CA SER A 205 -61.21 -12.21 14.30
C SER A 205 -62.70 -12.08 13.98
N ASP A 206 -63.07 -12.13 12.69
CA ASP A 206 -64.48 -12.09 12.24
C ASP A 206 -65.28 -13.32 12.70
N GLN A 207 -64.66 -14.51 12.73
CA GLN A 207 -65.30 -15.73 13.25
C GLN A 207 -65.56 -15.63 14.76
N PHE A 208 -64.64 -15.03 15.52
CA PHE A 208 -64.77 -14.84 16.97
C PHE A 208 -65.88 -13.84 17.33
N GLN A 209 -66.02 -12.74 16.57
CA GLN A 209 -67.11 -11.77 16.79
C GLN A 209 -68.50 -12.31 16.44
N ARG A 210 -68.59 -13.26 15.48
CA ARG A 210 -69.85 -13.92 15.12
C ARG A 210 -70.30 -14.96 16.14
N SER A 211 -69.38 -15.58 16.89
CA SER A 211 -69.73 -16.51 17.97
C SER A 211 -70.21 -15.84 19.26
N ASP A 212 -69.84 -14.58 19.50
CA ASP A 212 -70.26 -13.81 20.68
C ASP A 212 -71.63 -13.10 20.52
N SER A 213 -72.25 -13.18 19.33
CA SER A 213 -73.56 -12.56 19.02
C SER A 213 -74.74 -13.55 18.96
N ILE A 214 -74.56 -14.78 19.46
CA ILE A 214 -75.59 -15.82 19.60
C ILE A 214 -75.78 -16.13 21.08
#